data_AF-A0A3A8KPE5-F1
#
_entry.id   AF-A0A3A8KPE5-F1
#
_cell.length_a   1.000
_cell.length_b   1.000
_cell.length_c   1.000
_cell.angle_alpha   90.00
_cell.angle_beta   90.00
_cell.angle_gamma   90.00
#
_symmetry.space_group_name_H-M   'P 1'
#
loop_
_entity.id
_entity.type
_entity.pdbx_description
1 polymer ?
#
loop_
_entity_poly.entity_id
_entity_poly.type
_entity_poly.pdbx_seq_one_letter_code
_entity_poly.pdbx_strand_id
1 'polypeptide(L)'
;MPYTSAQCIGYQVNTFPAVAMGTTYGKKYLGGTKAQPDIRGRCHIMREAIKAAFADPAVRKSSSILKIFMAPEFYFHDINGAYPIEEVSLIMETLRVFTRQDQFKDWLFVFGTAIAYLDTGSDKEVFNIAMVQRGGTDEVGPESSLIVYKEFISHVDFIRNPVYETTKHCFNCGAPNHVFTEGFEGWKRTTFRSALVGKPTDAMSILRPTEGSRDTLTRREEAVGPGREQTKTGLGGQGAFTMAGIHFGLEVCLDHARSRLRSSPPKAGEFYPQIHLIPSGGMSIMEPSIACQQWGIVFNVDATHTALTRNTSYYRTPVAEHHVGMLPGPVTVGSYPPAKAIALNLAGTAPKWNSYFNDQGIIHIFQALKIPKAEAHK
;
A
#
# COMPACT_ATOMS: atom_id res chain seq x y z
N MET A 1 -28.88 3.51 -0.84
CA MET A 1 -28.78 4.78 -0.08
C MET A 1 -27.32 5.19 -0.07
N PRO A 2 -26.99 6.49 -0.11
CA PRO A 2 -25.60 6.93 0.00
C PRO A 2 -25.01 6.53 1.36
N TYR A 3 -23.72 6.21 1.41
CA TYR A 3 -23.02 5.98 2.67
C TYR A 3 -22.89 7.30 3.44
N THR A 4 -23.19 7.26 4.73
CA THR A 4 -23.04 8.41 5.64
C THR A 4 -21.77 8.33 6.47
N SER A 5 -21.21 7.13 6.60
CA SER A 5 -20.01 6.85 7.39
C SER A 5 -19.14 5.78 6.72
N ALA A 6 -17.86 5.76 7.06
CA ALA A 6 -16.93 4.70 6.71
C ALA A 6 -16.35 4.06 7.97
N GLN A 7 -16.16 2.75 7.95
CA GLN A 7 -15.47 1.99 8.99
C GLN A 7 -14.18 1.40 8.41
N CYS A 8 -13.05 1.92 8.87
CA CYS A 8 -11.73 1.46 8.47
C CYS A 8 -11.35 0.17 9.22
N ILE A 9 -10.79 -0.79 8.50
CA ILE A 9 -10.34 -2.09 8.98
C ILE A 9 -8.95 -2.34 8.40
N GLY A 10 -7.93 -2.35 9.24
CA GLY A 10 -6.54 -2.53 8.81
C GLY A 10 -6.05 -3.92 9.08
N TYR A 11 -5.43 -4.57 8.10
CA TYR A 11 -4.71 -5.82 8.29
C TYR A 11 -3.21 -5.53 8.40
N GLN A 12 -2.74 -5.27 9.60
CA GLN A 12 -1.32 -5.04 9.89
C GLN A 12 -0.59 -6.38 9.85
N VAL A 13 0.43 -6.50 9.01
CA VAL A 13 1.26 -7.71 8.92
C VAL A 13 2.65 -7.33 8.43
N ASN A 14 3.68 -7.93 9.02
CA ASN A 14 5.05 -7.66 8.60
C ASN A 14 5.32 -8.18 7.19
N THR A 15 5.52 -7.27 6.23
CA THR A 15 5.81 -7.56 4.82
C THR A 15 7.29 -7.42 4.46
N PHE A 16 8.16 -7.10 5.42
CA PHE A 16 9.59 -6.98 5.19
C PHE A 16 10.30 -8.34 5.10
N PRO A 17 11.48 -8.40 4.46
CA PRO A 17 12.25 -9.63 4.40
C PRO A 17 12.77 -10.02 5.78
N ALA A 18 12.75 -11.33 6.07
CA ALA A 18 13.29 -11.89 7.29
C ALA A 18 14.82 -12.00 7.20
N VAL A 19 15.50 -11.99 8.35
CA VAL A 19 16.94 -12.27 8.43
C VAL A 19 17.19 -13.71 7.99
N ALA A 20 18.15 -13.91 7.08
CA ALA A 20 18.50 -15.21 6.53
C ALA A 20 20.03 -15.39 6.50
N MET A 21 20.57 -15.84 7.64
CA MET A 21 22.00 -16.13 7.79
C MET A 21 22.45 -17.20 6.79
N GLY A 22 23.61 -16.99 6.15
CA GLY A 22 24.17 -17.92 5.16
C GLY A 22 23.64 -17.76 3.73
N THR A 23 22.69 -16.85 3.48
CA THR A 23 22.36 -16.42 2.11
C THR A 23 23.33 -15.33 1.65
N THR A 24 23.58 -15.24 0.34
CA THR A 24 24.37 -14.15 -0.27
C THR A 24 23.87 -12.76 0.14
N TYR A 25 22.59 -12.66 0.53
CA TYR A 25 21.90 -11.40 0.78
C TYR A 25 21.59 -11.10 2.26
N GLY A 26 21.90 -12.01 3.21
CA GLY A 26 21.62 -11.85 4.64
C GLY A 26 20.14 -11.66 5.04
N LYS A 27 19.24 -11.53 4.05
CA LYS A 27 17.81 -11.29 4.13
C LYS A 27 17.12 -12.13 3.05
N LYS A 28 15.90 -12.55 3.32
CA LYS A 28 15.06 -13.31 2.39
C LYS A 28 13.60 -12.93 2.58
N TYR A 29 12.89 -12.64 1.49
CA TYR A 29 11.44 -12.51 1.57
C TYR A 29 10.81 -13.84 1.93
N LEU A 30 9.83 -13.77 2.82
CA LEU A 30 8.93 -14.89 3.03
C LEU A 30 8.07 -15.01 1.78
N GLY A 31 8.07 -16.19 1.17
CA GLY A 31 7.41 -16.44 -0.11
C GLY A 31 7.82 -17.78 -0.72
N GLY A 32 7.06 -18.20 -1.71
CA GLY A 32 7.24 -19.39 -2.51
C GLY A 32 8.17 -19.13 -3.68
N THR A 33 8.73 -20.20 -4.23
CA THR A 33 9.64 -20.16 -5.37
C THR A 33 8.93 -20.10 -6.72
N LYS A 34 7.59 -20.18 -6.73
CA LYS A 34 6.74 -20.11 -7.92
C LYS A 34 5.65 -19.07 -7.68
N ALA A 35 5.47 -18.16 -8.63
CA ALA A 35 4.56 -17.03 -8.53
C ALA A 35 3.10 -17.45 -8.23
N GLN A 36 2.48 -18.26 -9.10
CA GLN A 36 1.05 -18.60 -8.93
C GLN A 36 0.74 -19.35 -7.62
N PRO A 37 1.50 -20.39 -7.20
CA PRO A 37 1.26 -21.01 -5.90
C PRO A 37 1.40 -20.05 -4.72
N ASP A 38 2.36 -19.11 -4.77
CA ASP A 38 2.52 -18.06 -3.74
C ASP A 38 1.30 -17.14 -3.72
N ILE A 39 0.96 -16.55 -4.87
CA ILE A 39 -0.19 -15.66 -5.03
C ILE A 39 -1.45 -16.30 -4.45
N ARG A 40 -1.75 -17.56 -4.81
CA ARG A 40 -2.92 -18.27 -4.28
C ARG A 40 -2.86 -18.48 -2.77
N GLY A 41 -1.68 -18.75 -2.22
CA GLY A 41 -1.44 -18.85 -0.78
C GLY A 41 -1.72 -17.53 -0.06
N ARG A 42 -1.17 -16.43 -0.55
CA ARG A 42 -1.43 -15.08 0.00
C ARG A 42 -2.89 -14.66 -0.15
N CYS A 43 -3.51 -14.92 -1.29
CA CYS A 43 -4.95 -14.68 -1.47
C CYS A 43 -5.78 -15.50 -0.47
N HIS A 44 -5.37 -16.71 -0.14
CA HIS A 44 -6.03 -17.51 0.88
C HIS A 44 -5.91 -16.87 2.27
N ILE A 45 -4.71 -16.44 2.68
CA ILE A 45 -4.50 -15.76 3.96
C ILE A 45 -5.32 -14.46 4.04
N MET A 46 -5.28 -13.64 2.99
CA MET A 46 -6.10 -12.43 2.85
C MET A 46 -7.59 -12.73 3.04
N ARG A 47 -8.11 -13.81 2.46
CA ARG A 47 -9.51 -14.24 2.65
C ARG A 47 -9.81 -14.61 4.09
N GLU A 48 -8.91 -15.31 4.78
CA GLU A 48 -9.10 -15.64 6.19
C GLU A 48 -9.09 -14.38 7.07
N ALA A 49 -8.23 -13.39 6.77
CA ALA A 49 -8.25 -12.10 7.44
C ALA A 49 -9.58 -11.35 7.22
N ILE A 50 -10.08 -11.31 5.98
CA ILE A 50 -11.38 -10.71 5.66
C ILE A 50 -12.53 -11.42 6.39
N LYS A 51 -12.51 -12.76 6.45
CA LYS A 51 -13.52 -13.55 7.20
C LYS A 51 -13.49 -13.23 8.69
N ALA A 52 -12.31 -13.18 9.29
CA ALA A 52 -12.14 -12.84 10.70
C ALA A 52 -12.69 -11.44 11.00
N ALA A 53 -12.39 -10.46 10.15
CA ALA A 53 -12.97 -9.12 10.26
C ALA A 53 -14.50 -9.14 10.13
N PHE A 54 -15.04 -9.80 9.10
CA PHE A 54 -16.48 -9.84 8.84
C PHE A 54 -17.28 -10.52 9.97
N ALA A 55 -16.70 -11.54 10.61
CA ALA A 55 -17.32 -12.27 11.71
C ALA A 55 -17.32 -11.47 13.03
N ASP A 56 -16.42 -10.49 13.20
CA ASP A 56 -16.28 -9.76 14.46
C ASP A 56 -17.45 -8.78 14.70
N PRO A 57 -18.08 -8.81 15.89
CA PRO A 57 -19.20 -7.91 16.23
C PRO A 57 -18.86 -6.40 16.19
N ALA A 58 -17.58 -6.03 16.26
CA ALA A 58 -17.15 -4.63 16.13
C ALA A 58 -17.36 -4.09 14.70
N VAL A 59 -17.44 -4.96 13.68
CA VAL A 59 -17.75 -4.55 12.30
C VAL A 59 -19.24 -4.30 12.14
N ARG A 60 -19.60 -3.06 11.82
CA ARG A 60 -20.99 -2.60 11.74
C ARG A 60 -21.62 -3.01 10.40
N LYS A 61 -22.67 -3.83 10.44
CA LYS A 61 -23.33 -4.37 9.24
C LYS A 61 -24.36 -3.44 8.58
N SER A 62 -24.48 -2.18 9.02
CA SER A 62 -25.40 -1.21 8.40
C SER A 62 -25.04 -0.94 6.94
N SER A 63 -26.04 -0.87 6.07
CA SER A 63 -25.89 -0.49 4.65
C SER A 63 -25.64 1.01 4.44
N SER A 64 -25.71 1.83 5.50
CA SER A 64 -25.28 3.23 5.47
C SER A 64 -23.80 3.42 5.81
N ILE A 65 -23.08 2.34 6.12
CA ILE A 65 -21.68 2.35 6.50
C ILE A 65 -20.87 1.57 5.47
N LEU A 66 -19.95 2.25 4.78
CA LEU A 66 -18.95 1.59 3.93
C LEU A 66 -17.86 0.98 4.81
N LYS A 67 -17.59 -0.32 4.67
CA LYS A 67 -16.44 -0.96 5.31
C LYS A 67 -15.24 -0.87 4.38
N ILE A 68 -14.09 -0.44 4.88
CA ILE A 68 -12.85 -0.34 4.09
C ILE A 68 -11.84 -1.29 4.71
N PHE A 69 -11.58 -2.42 4.06
CA PHE A 69 -10.53 -3.35 4.45
C PHE A 69 -9.27 -3.02 3.67
N MET A 70 -8.16 -2.78 4.37
CA MET A 70 -6.88 -2.44 3.75
C MET A 70 -5.73 -3.27 4.31
N ALA A 71 -4.87 -3.80 3.43
CA ALA A 71 -3.60 -4.43 3.76
C ALA A 71 -2.42 -3.52 3.39
N PRO A 72 -1.21 -3.78 3.91
CA PRO A 72 -0.04 -2.91 3.73
C PRO A 72 0.59 -3.01 2.34
N GLU A 73 1.56 -2.13 2.10
CA GLU A 73 2.50 -2.26 0.98
C GLU A 73 3.30 -3.57 1.10
N PHE A 74 3.74 -4.09 -0.05
CA PHE A 74 4.52 -5.32 -0.17
C PHE A 74 3.78 -6.56 0.32
N TYR A 75 2.45 -6.55 0.38
CA TYR A 75 1.74 -7.77 0.78
C TYR A 75 1.94 -8.91 -0.24
N PHE A 76 2.02 -8.59 -1.53
CA PHE A 76 2.19 -9.57 -2.60
C PHE A 76 3.58 -9.49 -3.24
N HIS A 77 4.47 -10.40 -2.86
CA HIS A 77 5.75 -10.67 -3.53
C HIS A 77 6.17 -12.12 -3.33
N ASP A 78 7.04 -12.66 -4.18
CA ASP A 78 7.61 -14.00 -4.00
C ASP A 78 8.90 -13.96 -3.17
N ILE A 79 9.62 -15.08 -3.12
CA ILE A 79 10.95 -15.19 -2.46
C ILE A 79 12.02 -14.28 -3.09
N ASN A 80 11.86 -13.92 -4.37
CA ASN A 80 12.77 -13.07 -5.11
C ASN A 80 12.38 -11.58 -4.94
N GLY A 81 11.12 -11.32 -4.56
CA GLY A 81 10.61 -10.00 -4.21
C GLY A 81 9.70 -9.38 -5.24
N ALA A 82 9.42 -10.07 -6.35
CA ALA A 82 8.54 -9.58 -7.39
C ALA A 82 7.95 -10.72 -8.23
N TYR A 83 6.71 -10.57 -8.69
CA TYR A 83 6.08 -11.48 -9.63
C TYR A 83 6.26 -11.02 -11.09
N PRO A 84 6.27 -11.93 -12.07
CA PRO A 84 6.02 -11.54 -13.45
C PRO A 84 4.68 -10.78 -13.54
N ILE A 85 4.64 -9.66 -14.27
CA ILE A 85 3.47 -8.77 -14.32
C ILE A 85 2.22 -9.49 -14.82
N GLU A 86 2.36 -10.44 -15.74
CA GLU A 86 1.28 -11.26 -16.26
C GLU A 86 0.58 -12.09 -15.18
N GLU A 87 1.30 -12.46 -14.12
CA GLU A 87 0.77 -13.25 -13.00
C GLU A 87 0.05 -12.39 -11.96
N VAL A 88 0.29 -11.08 -11.91
CA VAL A 88 -0.32 -10.19 -10.90
C VAL A 88 -1.84 -10.08 -11.06
N SER A 89 -2.33 -10.19 -12.29
CA SER A 89 -3.76 -10.22 -12.62
C SER A 89 -4.53 -11.29 -11.83
N LEU A 90 -3.88 -12.43 -11.56
CA LEU A 90 -4.44 -13.56 -10.80
C LEU A 90 -4.89 -13.17 -9.38
N ILE A 91 -4.28 -12.15 -8.77
CA ILE A 91 -4.61 -11.71 -7.41
C ILE A 91 -6.05 -11.20 -7.36
N MET A 92 -6.38 -10.27 -8.26
CA MET A 92 -7.71 -9.65 -8.34
C MET A 92 -8.76 -10.67 -8.75
N GLU A 93 -8.46 -11.52 -9.74
CA GLU A 93 -9.35 -12.61 -10.15
C GLU A 93 -9.67 -13.56 -8.97
N THR A 94 -8.63 -14.00 -8.25
CA THR A 94 -8.78 -14.95 -7.14
C THR A 94 -9.57 -14.35 -5.98
N LEU A 95 -9.28 -13.09 -5.60
CA LEU A 95 -9.95 -12.44 -4.48
C LEU A 95 -11.37 -12.00 -4.84
N ARG A 96 -11.67 -11.69 -6.10
CA ARG A 96 -13.02 -11.38 -6.58
C ARG A 96 -13.99 -12.53 -6.40
N VAL A 97 -13.57 -13.78 -6.70
CA VAL A 97 -14.41 -14.98 -6.48
C VAL A 97 -15.00 -15.02 -5.06
N PHE A 98 -14.23 -14.55 -4.08
CA PHE A 98 -14.67 -14.46 -2.69
C PHE A 98 -15.42 -13.16 -2.36
N THR A 99 -14.90 -12.02 -2.80
CA THR A 99 -15.41 -10.70 -2.40
C THR A 99 -16.64 -10.25 -3.20
N ARG A 100 -17.02 -10.92 -4.30
CA ARG A 100 -18.24 -10.65 -5.07
C ARG A 100 -19.54 -11.03 -4.35
N GLN A 101 -19.45 -11.73 -3.22
CA GLN A 101 -20.61 -12.22 -2.47
C GLN A 101 -21.41 -11.05 -1.85
N ASP A 102 -22.74 -11.16 -1.83
CA ASP A 102 -23.67 -10.11 -1.35
C ASP A 102 -23.36 -9.57 0.05
N GLN A 103 -22.81 -10.42 0.93
CA GLN A 103 -22.40 -10.01 2.27
C GLN A 103 -21.33 -8.91 2.29
N PHE A 104 -20.63 -8.73 1.15
CA PHE A 104 -19.60 -7.72 0.96
C PHE A 104 -20.06 -6.52 0.12
N LYS A 105 -21.34 -6.38 -0.21
CA LYS A 105 -21.86 -5.26 -1.05
C LYS A 105 -21.55 -3.85 -0.51
N ASP A 106 -21.39 -3.77 0.81
CA ASP A 106 -21.05 -2.53 1.53
C ASP A 106 -19.57 -2.48 1.95
N TRP A 107 -18.69 -3.14 1.17
CA TRP A 107 -17.24 -3.20 1.41
C TRP A 107 -16.44 -2.65 0.22
N LEU A 108 -15.35 -1.98 0.55
CA LEU A 108 -14.24 -1.63 -0.32
C LEU A 108 -13.00 -2.37 0.17
N PHE A 109 -12.28 -2.99 -0.75
CA PHE A 109 -11.04 -3.70 -0.46
C PHE A 109 -9.87 -3.00 -1.11
N VAL A 110 -8.84 -2.72 -0.32
CA VAL A 110 -7.50 -2.37 -0.80
C VAL A 110 -6.60 -3.52 -0.39
N PHE A 111 -6.25 -4.40 -1.33
CA PHE A 111 -5.55 -5.65 -0.99
C PHE A 111 -4.06 -5.46 -0.65
N GLY A 112 -3.64 -4.23 -0.37
CA GLY A 112 -2.25 -3.85 -0.25
C GLY A 112 -1.63 -3.69 -1.63
N THR A 113 -0.30 -3.86 -1.70
CA THR A 113 0.41 -3.78 -2.98
C THR A 113 1.08 -5.08 -3.41
N ALA A 114 1.20 -5.22 -4.72
CA ALA A 114 2.03 -6.24 -5.37
C ALA A 114 3.27 -5.64 -5.99
N ILE A 115 4.40 -6.31 -5.82
CA ILE A 115 5.60 -6.02 -6.58
C ILE A 115 5.62 -6.91 -7.81
N ALA A 116 5.69 -6.25 -8.97
CA ALA A 116 5.67 -6.90 -10.26
C ALA A 116 6.90 -6.53 -11.07
N TYR A 117 7.22 -7.35 -12.08
CA TYR A 117 8.22 -6.99 -13.07
C TYR A 117 7.80 -7.37 -14.49
N LEU A 118 8.27 -6.60 -15.46
CA LEU A 118 8.21 -6.87 -16.88
C LEU A 118 9.63 -7.02 -17.42
N ASP A 119 9.89 -8.14 -18.08
CA ASP A 119 11.17 -8.36 -18.76
C ASP A 119 11.18 -7.60 -20.10
N THR A 120 12.10 -6.65 -20.26
CA THR A 120 12.26 -5.87 -21.51
C THR A 120 13.44 -6.38 -22.34
N GLY A 121 14.05 -7.49 -21.96
CA GLY A 121 15.24 -8.09 -22.58
C GLY A 121 16.53 -7.57 -21.95
N SER A 122 16.81 -6.25 -22.03
CA SER A 122 18.05 -5.67 -21.49
C SER A 122 17.98 -5.30 -20.01
N ASP A 123 16.77 -5.10 -19.49
CA ASP A 123 16.49 -4.77 -18.10
C ASP A 123 15.10 -5.27 -17.70
N LYS A 124 14.78 -5.11 -16.41
CA LYS A 124 13.44 -5.40 -15.89
C LYS A 124 12.79 -4.12 -15.40
N GLU A 125 11.60 -3.83 -15.89
CA GLU A 125 10.76 -2.77 -15.38
C GLU A 125 10.02 -3.28 -14.15
N VAL A 126 10.02 -2.54 -13.04
CA VAL A 126 9.44 -2.95 -11.76
C VAL A 126 8.29 -2.03 -11.39
N PHE A 127 7.22 -2.63 -10.90
CA PHE A 127 5.97 -1.99 -10.53
C PHE A 127 5.66 -2.28 -9.07
N ASN A 128 5.16 -1.28 -8.35
CA ASN A 128 4.54 -1.46 -7.04
C ASN A 128 3.09 -0.99 -7.16
N ILE A 129 2.17 -1.95 -7.12
CA ILE A 129 0.79 -1.77 -7.59
C ILE A 129 -0.17 -1.99 -6.43
N ALA A 130 -0.87 -0.94 -6.00
CA ALA A 130 -2.02 -1.06 -5.10
C ALA A 130 -3.25 -1.52 -5.88
N MET A 131 -4.00 -2.45 -5.30
CA MET A 131 -5.18 -3.07 -5.93
C MET A 131 -6.43 -2.74 -5.14
N VAL A 132 -7.41 -2.12 -5.80
CA VAL A 132 -8.66 -1.67 -5.19
C VAL A 132 -9.84 -2.39 -5.83
N GLN A 133 -10.77 -2.89 -5.01
CA GLN A 133 -11.95 -3.61 -5.47
C GLN A 133 -13.18 -3.34 -4.60
N ARG A 134 -14.33 -3.11 -5.23
CA ARG A 134 -15.62 -3.07 -4.57
C ARG A 134 -16.14 -4.49 -4.32
N GLY A 135 -16.67 -4.73 -3.12
CA GLY A 135 -17.31 -5.99 -2.78
C GLY A 135 -18.75 -6.11 -3.28
N GLY A 136 -19.28 -7.33 -3.25
CA GLY A 136 -20.66 -7.64 -3.63
C GLY A 136 -21.00 -7.37 -5.10
N THR A 137 -19.99 -7.36 -5.98
CA THR A 137 -20.20 -7.20 -7.42
C THR A 137 -19.19 -8.03 -8.21
N ASP A 138 -19.66 -8.56 -9.34
CA ASP A 138 -18.83 -9.22 -10.36
C ASP A 138 -18.31 -8.23 -11.42
N GLU A 139 -18.84 -7.01 -11.44
CA GLU A 139 -18.51 -6.00 -12.44
C GLU A 139 -17.02 -5.67 -12.41
N VAL A 140 -16.37 -5.65 -13.57
CA VAL A 140 -15.00 -5.17 -13.73
C VAL A 140 -15.05 -3.85 -14.49
N GLY A 141 -14.58 -2.79 -13.86
CA GLY A 141 -14.50 -1.46 -14.45
C GLY A 141 -14.03 -0.43 -13.43
N PRO A 142 -13.75 0.81 -13.86
CA PRO A 142 -13.19 1.84 -12.99
C PRO A 142 -14.03 2.15 -11.74
N GLU A 143 -15.34 1.89 -11.80
CA GLU A 143 -16.28 2.09 -10.69
C GLU A 143 -16.34 0.92 -9.69
N SER A 144 -15.68 -0.20 -9.99
CA SER A 144 -15.72 -1.42 -9.19
C SER A 144 -14.34 -2.02 -8.92
N SER A 145 -13.32 -1.68 -9.70
CA SER A 145 -11.94 -2.10 -9.48
C SER A 145 -10.96 -1.25 -10.26
N LEU A 146 -9.82 -0.97 -9.63
CA LEU A 146 -8.73 -0.23 -10.26
C LEU A 146 -7.40 -0.61 -9.64
N ILE A 147 -6.34 -0.15 -10.29
CA ILE A 147 -4.97 -0.23 -9.81
C ILE A 147 -4.36 1.17 -9.70
N VAL A 148 -3.53 1.37 -8.68
CA VAL A 148 -2.75 2.60 -8.46
C VAL A 148 -1.28 2.21 -8.42
N TYR A 149 -0.44 2.89 -9.19
CA TYR A 149 1.00 2.64 -9.19
C TYR A 149 1.67 3.56 -8.19
N LYS A 150 2.66 3.05 -7.47
CA LYS A 150 3.59 3.90 -6.74
C LYS A 150 4.44 4.68 -7.74
N GLU A 151 4.53 6.00 -7.58
CA GLU A 151 5.35 6.85 -8.46
C GLU A 151 6.71 7.15 -7.86
N PHE A 152 6.83 7.24 -6.54
CA PHE A 152 8.09 7.49 -5.86
C PHE A 152 8.70 6.20 -5.35
N ILE A 153 9.65 5.65 -6.10
CA ILE A 153 10.36 4.43 -5.73
C ILE A 153 11.29 4.70 -4.55
N SER A 154 11.23 3.83 -3.53
CA SER A 154 12.09 3.84 -2.37
C SER A 154 13.11 2.71 -2.45
N HIS A 155 14.17 2.83 -1.67
CA HIS A 155 15.19 1.79 -1.61
C HIS A 155 14.69 0.48 -0.98
N VAL A 156 13.56 0.50 -0.25
CA VAL A 156 12.96 -0.67 0.39
C VAL A 156 12.06 -1.47 -0.55
N ASP A 157 11.78 -0.97 -1.76
CA ASP A 157 11.11 -1.74 -2.83
C ASP A 157 11.97 -2.92 -3.34
N PHE A 158 13.21 -3.07 -2.87
CA PHE A 158 14.19 -4.02 -3.40
C PHE A 158 14.92 -4.81 -2.31
N ILE A 159 15.19 -6.11 -2.56
CA ILE A 159 16.22 -6.85 -1.78
C ILE A 159 17.60 -6.40 -2.28
N ARG A 160 18.42 -5.88 -1.37
CA ARG A 160 19.79 -5.45 -1.66
C ARG A 160 20.82 -6.47 -1.19
N ASN A 161 21.96 -6.52 -1.86
CA ASN A 161 23.12 -7.27 -1.38
C ASN A 161 23.73 -6.55 -0.14
N PRO A 162 23.97 -7.25 0.99
CA PRO A 162 24.60 -6.72 2.20
C PRO A 162 25.94 -6.07 1.93
N VAL A 163 26.70 -6.50 0.92
CA VAL A 163 27.96 -5.87 0.53
C VAL A 163 27.76 -4.38 0.23
N TYR A 164 26.58 -3.98 -0.27
CA TYR A 164 26.20 -2.58 -0.50
C TYR A 164 25.49 -1.91 0.70
N GLU A 165 24.93 -2.68 1.63
CA GLU A 165 24.50 -2.15 2.94
C GLU A 165 25.70 -1.92 3.89
N THR A 166 26.84 -2.57 3.62
CA THR A 166 28.05 -2.57 4.47
C THR A 166 29.24 -1.82 3.87
N THR A 167 29.09 -1.06 2.77
CA THR A 167 30.14 -0.11 2.36
C THR A 167 30.27 1.00 3.42
N LYS A 168 31.10 0.71 4.42
CA LYS A 168 31.44 1.49 5.62
C LYS A 168 32.14 2.83 5.36
N HIS A 169 32.24 3.26 4.11
CA HIS A 169 32.89 4.50 3.73
C HIS A 169 31.89 5.45 3.10
N CYS A 170 31.52 6.48 3.85
CA CYS A 170 30.92 7.67 3.25
C CYS A 170 31.95 8.26 2.28
N PHE A 171 31.69 8.12 0.98
CA PHE A 171 32.58 8.61 -0.09
C PHE A 171 32.85 10.12 0.01
N ASN A 172 31.99 10.85 0.73
CA ASN A 172 32.06 12.29 0.91
C ASN A 172 32.83 12.74 2.16
N CYS A 173 33.08 11.87 3.15
CA CYS A 173 33.80 12.27 4.37
C CYS A 173 34.90 11.31 4.85
N GLY A 174 35.10 10.16 4.20
CA GLY A 174 36.20 9.24 4.50
C GLY A 174 36.10 8.53 5.86
N ALA A 175 35.10 8.85 6.69
CA ALA A 175 34.94 8.25 8.01
C ALA A 175 34.57 6.75 7.90
N PRO A 176 35.35 5.84 8.51
CA PRO A 176 34.95 4.45 8.65
C PRO A 176 33.81 4.38 9.68
N ASN A 177 32.69 3.74 9.30
CA ASN A 177 31.54 3.37 10.16
C ASN A 177 30.34 4.33 10.26
N HIS A 178 30.13 5.26 9.32
CA HIS A 178 28.81 5.90 9.19
C HIS A 178 27.88 5.04 8.31
N VAL A 179 26.92 4.36 8.93
CA VAL A 179 25.83 3.64 8.24
C VAL A 179 24.66 4.61 8.12
N PHE A 180 24.54 5.31 7.00
CA PHE A 180 23.30 6.02 6.67
C PHE A 180 22.37 5.03 5.95
N THR A 181 21.46 4.39 6.69
CA THR A 181 20.30 3.71 6.07
C THR A 181 19.30 4.73 5.49
N GLU A 182 19.29 5.94 6.04
CA GLU A 182 18.48 7.07 5.58
C GLU A 182 19.42 8.16 5.05
N GLY A 183 19.44 8.35 3.73
CA GLY A 183 20.25 9.41 3.08
C GLY A 183 21.33 8.91 2.11
N PHE A 184 21.53 7.60 1.93
CA PHE A 184 22.45 7.10 0.91
C PHE A 184 21.91 7.34 -0.51
N GLU A 185 22.17 8.49 -1.12
CA GLU A 185 21.74 8.75 -2.51
C GLU A 185 22.37 7.81 -3.55
N GLY A 186 23.37 7.01 -3.16
CA GLY A 186 24.02 6.04 -4.05
C GLY A 186 23.08 4.96 -4.59
N TRP A 187 21.95 4.65 -3.92
CA TRP A 187 20.92 3.75 -4.48
C TRP A 187 20.26 4.32 -5.74
N LYS A 188 20.36 5.64 -5.99
CA LYS A 188 19.89 6.26 -7.24
C LYS A 188 20.77 5.89 -8.45
N ARG A 189 21.99 5.41 -8.22
CA ARG A 189 22.85 4.90 -9.31
C ARG A 189 22.39 3.50 -9.72
N THR A 190 22.28 3.25 -11.01
CA THR A 190 21.86 1.97 -11.62
C THR A 190 22.59 0.75 -11.05
N THR A 191 23.87 0.88 -10.72
CA THR A 191 24.73 -0.18 -10.17
C THR A 191 24.35 -0.65 -8.77
N PHE A 192 23.51 0.11 -8.04
CA PHE A 192 23.02 -0.25 -6.71
C PHE A 192 21.53 -0.61 -6.70
N ARG A 193 20.86 -0.57 -7.87
CA ARG A 193 19.47 -1.03 -8.07
C ARG A 193 19.44 -2.40 -8.69
N SER A 194 20.05 -3.30 -7.97
CA SER A 194 20.15 -4.68 -8.35
C SER A 194 19.38 -5.47 -7.31
N ALA A 195 18.25 -6.04 -7.71
CA ALA A 195 17.53 -7.03 -6.92
C ALA A 195 17.43 -8.34 -7.68
N LEU A 196 17.26 -9.42 -6.93
CA LEU A 196 16.92 -10.72 -7.48
C LEU A 196 15.51 -10.66 -8.04
N VAL A 197 15.33 -10.25 -9.29
CA VAL A 197 14.04 -10.35 -9.96
C VAL A 197 14.16 -11.48 -10.97
N GLY A 198 13.46 -12.59 -10.75
CA GLY A 198 13.56 -13.79 -11.60
C GLY A 198 14.18 -15.00 -10.90
N LYS A 199 15.03 -15.77 -11.59
CA LYS A 199 15.64 -16.98 -11.03
C LYS A 199 16.81 -16.63 -10.10
N PRO A 200 17.09 -17.44 -9.06
CA PRO A 200 18.26 -17.25 -8.19
C PRO A 200 19.62 -17.21 -8.91
N THR A 201 19.67 -17.71 -10.15
CA THR A 201 20.85 -17.75 -11.02
C THR A 201 20.96 -16.56 -11.97
N ASP A 202 19.91 -15.74 -12.09
CA ASP A 202 19.96 -14.56 -12.94
C ASP A 202 20.96 -13.60 -12.30
N ALA A 203 21.99 -13.21 -13.05
CA ALA A 203 22.86 -12.13 -12.64
C ALA A 203 21.98 -10.93 -12.27
N MET A 204 22.39 -10.18 -11.24
CA MET A 204 21.74 -8.96 -10.77
C MET A 204 21.15 -8.16 -11.95
N SER A 205 19.83 -8.22 -12.13
CA SER A 205 19.17 -7.52 -13.22
C SER A 205 19.10 -6.04 -12.88
N ILE A 206 19.39 -5.17 -13.85
CA ILE A 206 19.15 -3.74 -13.69
C ILE A 206 17.64 -3.53 -13.61
N LEU A 207 17.18 -2.94 -12.51
CA LEU A 207 15.78 -2.64 -12.31
C LEU A 207 15.49 -1.19 -12.68
N ARG A 208 14.54 -1.02 -13.61
CA ARG A 208 13.99 0.29 -13.95
C ARG A 208 12.63 0.47 -13.27
N PRO A 209 12.37 1.62 -12.66
CA PRO A 209 11.03 2.01 -12.25
C PRO A 209 10.04 1.96 -13.42
N THR A 210 8.77 1.75 -13.10
CA THR A 210 7.67 1.84 -14.07
C THR A 210 7.68 3.18 -14.81
N GLU A 211 7.40 3.18 -16.10
CA GLU A 211 7.13 4.40 -16.85
C GLU A 211 5.97 5.18 -16.21
N GLY A 212 6.16 6.48 -16.03
CA GLY A 212 5.24 7.35 -15.29
C GLY A 212 5.66 7.57 -13.83
N SER A 213 6.56 6.75 -13.28
CA SER A 213 7.16 7.02 -11.97
C SER A 213 7.98 8.32 -11.98
N ARG A 214 8.13 8.95 -10.81
CA ARG A 214 8.93 10.17 -10.56
C ARG A 214 10.32 9.83 -10.07
N ASP A 215 10.88 8.77 -10.61
CA ASP A 215 12.20 8.30 -10.28
C ASP A 215 13.21 8.70 -11.37
N THR A 216 14.44 9.03 -10.98
CA THR A 216 15.52 9.45 -11.89
C THR A 216 15.85 8.48 -13.02
N LEU A 217 15.46 7.21 -12.91
CA LEU A 217 15.67 6.18 -13.93
C LEU A 217 14.41 5.82 -14.72
N THR A 218 13.30 6.53 -14.48
CA THR A 218 12.08 6.38 -15.28
C THR A 218 12.35 6.75 -16.73
N ARG A 219 11.63 6.11 -17.67
CA ARG A 219 11.70 6.49 -19.09
C ARG A 219 10.93 7.79 -19.36
N ARG A 220 9.91 8.06 -18.54
CA ARG A 220 9.03 9.22 -18.64
C ARG A 220 8.38 9.45 -17.28
N GLU A 221 8.30 10.70 -16.84
CA GLU A 221 7.53 11.06 -15.65
C GLU A 221 6.07 11.36 -16.03
N GLU A 222 5.14 10.99 -15.15
CA GLU A 222 3.77 11.50 -15.25
C GLU A 222 3.73 13.01 -15.00
N ALA A 223 2.83 13.69 -15.71
CA ALA A 223 2.69 15.13 -15.56
C ALA A 223 2.11 15.48 -14.19
N VAL A 224 2.78 16.36 -13.45
CA VAL A 224 2.29 16.89 -12.16
C VAL A 224 1.33 18.06 -12.42
N GLY A 225 0.27 18.16 -11.62
CA GLY A 225 -0.58 19.34 -11.59
C GLY A 225 -2.08 19.04 -11.44
N PRO A 226 -2.92 20.08 -11.53
CA PRO A 226 -4.34 19.96 -11.27
C PRO A 226 -5.04 18.91 -12.15
N GLY A 227 -5.76 17.98 -11.52
CA GLY A 227 -6.54 16.91 -12.18
C GLY A 227 -5.71 15.79 -12.80
N ARG A 228 -4.38 15.78 -12.60
CA ARG A 228 -3.50 14.75 -13.16
C ARG A 228 -3.59 13.41 -12.45
N GLU A 229 -4.02 13.43 -11.19
CA GLU A 229 -4.22 12.24 -10.37
C GLU A 229 -5.63 11.65 -10.50
N GLN A 230 -6.51 12.20 -11.36
CA GLN A 230 -7.82 11.59 -11.54
C GLN A 230 -7.76 10.40 -12.49
N THR A 231 -8.13 9.22 -11.99
CA THR A 231 -8.28 8.03 -12.82
C THR A 231 -9.48 8.18 -13.75
N LYS A 232 -9.30 7.80 -15.01
CA LYS A 232 -10.39 7.73 -16.01
C LYS A 232 -10.76 6.30 -16.37
N THR A 233 -9.76 5.41 -16.36
CA THR A 233 -9.88 4.03 -16.83
C THR A 233 -9.78 3.02 -15.71
N GLY A 234 -9.30 3.42 -14.53
CA GLY A 234 -8.96 2.52 -13.44
C GLY A 234 -7.63 1.75 -13.65
N LEU A 235 -6.95 1.95 -14.78
CA LEU A 235 -5.71 1.22 -15.14
C LEU A 235 -4.49 2.13 -15.31
N GLY A 236 -4.66 3.45 -15.22
CA GLY A 236 -3.60 4.43 -15.51
C GLY A 236 -2.66 4.73 -14.35
N GLY A 237 -2.81 4.07 -13.19
CA GLY A 237 -1.92 4.25 -12.04
C GLY A 237 -2.15 5.54 -11.21
N GLN A 238 -3.11 6.38 -11.60
CA GLN A 238 -3.45 7.62 -10.87
C GLN A 238 -4.11 7.34 -9.51
N GLY A 239 -3.83 8.18 -8.51
CA GLY A 239 -4.25 7.94 -7.11
C GLY A 239 -5.63 8.46 -6.70
N ALA A 240 -6.27 9.34 -7.46
CA ALA A 240 -7.61 9.88 -7.14
C ALA A 240 -8.71 9.21 -7.97
N PHE A 241 -9.81 8.84 -7.32
CA PHE A 241 -10.91 8.10 -7.96
C PHE A 241 -12.24 8.28 -7.23
N THR A 242 -13.33 7.92 -7.90
CA THR A 242 -14.65 7.83 -7.28
C THR A 242 -15.08 6.38 -7.25
N MET A 243 -15.55 5.90 -6.10
CA MET A 243 -16.09 4.54 -5.99
C MET A 243 -17.24 4.54 -5.00
N ALA A 244 -18.36 3.93 -5.39
CA ALA A 244 -19.59 3.89 -4.59
C ALA A 244 -20.07 5.29 -4.10
N GLY A 245 -19.88 6.30 -4.94
CA GLY A 245 -20.28 7.69 -4.68
C GLY A 245 -19.41 8.44 -3.67
N ILE A 246 -18.22 7.93 -3.36
CA ILE A 246 -17.23 8.57 -2.47
C ILE A 246 -15.96 8.86 -3.26
N HIS A 247 -15.37 10.03 -3.03
CA HIS A 247 -14.08 10.41 -3.62
C HIS A 247 -12.93 9.93 -2.74
N PHE A 248 -12.01 9.17 -3.32
CA PHE A 248 -10.83 8.62 -2.67
C PHE A 248 -9.57 9.23 -3.24
N GLY A 249 -8.55 9.32 -2.39
CA GLY A 249 -7.16 9.49 -2.76
C GLY A 249 -6.39 8.31 -2.20
N LEU A 250 -5.55 7.66 -2.99
CA LEU A 250 -4.69 6.55 -2.58
C LEU A 250 -3.26 6.83 -2.99
N GLU A 251 -2.35 6.73 -2.05
CA GLU A 251 -0.90 6.84 -2.25
C GLU A 251 -0.19 5.67 -1.59
N VAL A 252 0.89 5.19 -2.21
CA VAL A 252 1.65 4.08 -1.65
C VAL A 252 2.90 4.62 -0.96
N CYS A 253 2.94 4.50 0.37
CA CYS A 253 4.14 4.72 1.17
C CYS A 253 4.87 6.04 0.85
N LEU A 254 6.02 5.96 0.16
CA LEU A 254 6.85 7.12 -0.20
C LEU A 254 6.10 8.17 -1.04
N ASP A 255 5.07 7.78 -1.80
CA ASP A 255 4.19 8.73 -2.47
C ASP A 255 3.58 9.74 -1.49
N HIS A 256 3.13 9.25 -0.33
CA HIS A 256 2.61 10.09 0.75
C HIS A 256 3.70 11.01 1.30
N ALA A 257 4.89 10.50 1.61
CA ALA A 257 6.00 11.33 2.11
C ALA A 257 6.42 12.43 1.12
N ARG A 258 6.28 12.14 -0.17
CA ARG A 258 6.58 13.07 -1.26
C ARG A 258 5.38 13.91 -1.66
N SER A 259 4.26 13.76 -0.95
CA SER A 259 3.06 14.55 -1.12
C SER A 259 2.55 14.50 -2.58
N ARG A 260 2.54 13.30 -3.19
CA ARG A 260 2.22 13.11 -4.61
C ARG A 260 0.84 13.68 -4.99
N LEU A 261 -0.23 13.26 -4.31
CA LEU A 261 -1.61 13.74 -4.50
C LEU A 261 -1.73 15.21 -4.11
N ARG A 262 -1.05 15.60 -3.03
CA ARG A 262 -0.99 16.99 -2.56
C ARG A 262 -0.52 17.95 -3.65
N SER A 263 0.54 17.56 -4.36
CA SER A 263 1.17 18.32 -5.44
C SER A 263 0.35 18.32 -6.74
N SER A 264 -0.69 17.47 -6.82
CA SER A 264 -1.57 17.33 -7.97
C SER A 264 -3.05 17.38 -7.52
N PRO A 265 -3.51 18.54 -6.98
CA PRO A 265 -4.89 18.66 -6.48
C PRO A 265 -5.91 18.39 -7.59
N PRO A 266 -7.20 18.17 -7.27
CA PRO A 266 -8.25 18.14 -8.28
C PRO A 266 -8.23 19.40 -9.16
N LYS A 267 -8.68 19.36 -10.41
CA LYS A 267 -8.88 20.58 -11.20
C LYS A 267 -10.17 21.29 -10.75
N ALA A 268 -10.38 22.54 -11.16
CA ALA A 268 -11.62 23.25 -10.87
C ALA A 268 -12.85 22.42 -11.33
N GLY A 269 -13.84 22.29 -10.46
CA GLY A 269 -15.04 21.47 -10.68
C GLY A 269 -14.90 19.98 -10.35
N GLU A 270 -13.70 19.47 -10.09
CA GLU A 270 -13.49 18.13 -9.54
C GLU A 270 -13.51 18.15 -8.01
N PHE A 271 -13.71 16.98 -7.40
CA PHE A 271 -13.86 16.87 -5.96
C PHE A 271 -12.55 16.50 -5.26
N TYR A 272 -12.35 17.07 -4.08
CA TYR A 272 -11.32 16.62 -3.17
C TYR A 272 -11.66 15.22 -2.62
N PRO A 273 -10.64 14.39 -2.32
CA PRO A 273 -10.85 13.14 -1.61
C PRO A 273 -11.57 13.36 -0.27
N GLN A 274 -12.61 12.58 -0.02
CA GLN A 274 -13.27 12.47 1.29
C GLN A 274 -12.54 11.48 2.19
N ILE A 275 -11.84 10.50 1.59
CA ILE A 275 -11.06 9.48 2.27
C ILE A 275 -9.70 9.34 1.58
N HIS A 276 -8.62 9.46 2.35
CA HIS A 276 -7.23 9.30 1.92
C HIS A 276 -6.67 7.98 2.47
N LEU A 277 -6.27 7.08 1.58
CA LEU A 277 -5.82 5.72 1.87
C LEU A 277 -4.32 5.59 1.62
N ILE A 278 -3.59 5.06 2.60
CA ILE A 278 -2.13 4.98 2.57
C ILE A 278 -1.69 3.56 2.97
N PRO A 279 -1.70 2.58 2.05
CA PRO A 279 -0.96 1.34 2.27
C PRO A 279 0.55 1.65 2.30
N SER A 280 1.26 1.19 3.33
CA SER A 280 2.70 1.42 3.48
C SER A 280 3.45 0.23 4.04
N GLY A 281 4.78 0.24 3.84
CA GLY A 281 5.69 -0.75 4.40
C GLY A 281 6.44 -0.25 5.62
N GLY A 282 6.74 1.03 5.77
CA GLY A 282 7.44 1.56 6.96
C GLY A 282 7.22 3.05 7.16
N MET A 283 6.00 3.52 6.94
CA MET A 283 5.66 4.94 6.92
C MET A 283 4.41 5.24 7.73
N SER A 284 4.38 6.43 8.33
CA SER A 284 3.23 6.95 9.07
C SER A 284 2.55 8.09 8.31
N ILE A 285 1.37 8.49 8.79
CA ILE A 285 0.67 9.66 8.27
C ILE A 285 1.51 10.92 8.52
N MET A 286 2.00 11.52 7.44
CA MET A 286 2.62 12.84 7.45
C MET A 286 1.56 13.93 7.24
N GLU A 287 1.34 14.76 8.25
CA GLU A 287 0.36 15.87 8.22
C GLU A 287 0.47 16.77 6.97
N PRO A 288 1.65 17.29 6.55
CA PRO A 288 1.74 18.18 5.39
C PRO A 288 1.34 17.51 4.07
N SER A 289 1.29 16.18 4.06
CA SER A 289 1.01 15.36 2.88
C SER A 289 -0.45 14.91 2.78
N ILE A 290 -1.27 15.16 3.81
CA ILE A 290 -2.70 14.83 3.80
C ILE A 290 -3.38 15.47 2.59
N ALA A 291 -4.08 14.66 1.79
CA ALA A 291 -4.68 15.05 0.52
C ALA A 291 -6.21 14.89 0.49
N CYS A 292 -6.88 14.86 1.64
CA CYS A 292 -8.34 14.90 1.73
C CYS A 292 -8.87 16.28 2.13
N GLN A 293 -10.13 16.54 1.82
CA GLN A 293 -10.86 17.75 2.23
C GLN A 293 -10.98 17.89 3.74
N GLN A 294 -11.52 19.02 4.19
CA GLN A 294 -11.83 19.23 5.60
C GLN A 294 -12.81 18.17 6.10
N TRP A 295 -12.53 17.67 7.30
CA TRP A 295 -13.17 16.53 7.96
C TRP A 295 -13.04 15.20 7.22
N GLY A 296 -12.20 15.12 6.19
CA GLY A 296 -11.89 13.88 5.49
C GLY A 296 -11.19 12.87 6.41
N ILE A 297 -11.34 11.59 6.07
CA ILE A 297 -10.73 10.48 6.81
C ILE A 297 -9.34 10.20 6.22
N VAL A 298 -8.31 10.03 7.04
CA VAL A 298 -6.99 9.59 6.61
C VAL A 298 -6.68 8.27 7.27
N PHE A 299 -6.44 7.24 6.47
CA PHE A 299 -6.26 5.87 6.93
C PHE A 299 -4.98 5.28 6.38
N ASN A 300 -4.10 4.83 7.28
CA ASN A 300 -2.82 4.21 6.96
C ASN A 300 -2.76 2.80 7.54
N VAL A 301 -2.33 1.85 6.73
CA VAL A 301 -2.03 0.48 7.15
C VAL A 301 -0.60 0.19 6.75
N ASP A 302 0.24 0.06 7.77
CA ASP A 302 1.65 -0.20 7.65
C ASP A 302 1.97 -1.65 8.03
N ALA A 303 3.18 -2.12 7.68
CA ALA A 303 3.65 -3.43 8.10
C ALA A 303 3.76 -3.56 9.64
N THR A 304 3.96 -2.45 10.34
CA THR A 304 4.27 -2.43 11.78
C THR A 304 3.26 -1.66 12.63
N HIS A 305 2.36 -0.89 12.01
CA HIS A 305 1.34 -0.12 12.70
C HIS A 305 0.11 0.10 11.81
N THR A 306 -0.99 0.58 12.40
CA THR A 306 -2.16 1.06 11.65
C THR A 306 -2.63 2.35 12.31
N ALA A 307 -2.89 3.37 11.49
CA ALA A 307 -3.29 4.70 11.97
C ALA A 307 -4.55 5.20 11.26
N LEU A 308 -5.43 5.85 12.02
CA LEU A 308 -6.65 6.50 11.54
C LEU A 308 -6.72 7.89 12.16
N THR A 309 -6.97 8.92 11.35
CA THR A 309 -7.17 10.30 11.81
C THR A 309 -8.15 11.04 10.88
N ARG A 310 -8.41 12.32 11.18
CA ARG A 310 -9.16 13.23 10.30
C ARG A 310 -8.32 14.43 9.93
N ASN A 311 -8.55 14.97 8.74
CA ASN A 311 -8.12 16.34 8.44
C ASN A 311 -9.11 17.32 9.07
N THR A 312 -8.73 18.07 10.10
CA THR A 312 -9.61 19.05 10.78
C THR A 312 -9.60 20.41 10.10
N SER A 313 -8.71 20.63 9.14
CA SER A 313 -8.50 21.90 8.44
C SER A 313 -8.75 21.77 6.93
N TYR A 314 -8.66 22.88 6.21
CA TYR A 314 -8.87 22.94 4.77
C TYR A 314 -7.82 22.12 4.03
N TYR A 315 -8.16 21.71 2.79
CA TYR A 315 -7.22 21.01 1.91
C TYR A 315 -5.88 21.72 1.94
N ARG A 316 -5.75 23.00 1.56
CA ARG A 316 -4.45 23.72 1.41
C ARG A 316 -3.55 23.79 2.66
N THR A 317 -4.10 23.63 3.86
CA THR A 317 -3.36 23.72 5.13
C THR A 317 -3.86 22.60 6.06
N PRO A 318 -3.56 21.33 5.74
CA PRO A 318 -4.14 20.20 6.45
C PRO A 318 -3.64 20.21 7.88
N VAL A 319 -4.51 19.78 8.79
CA VAL A 319 -4.18 19.60 10.21
C VAL A 319 -4.80 18.29 10.62
N ALA A 320 -3.97 17.35 11.04
CA ALA A 320 -4.48 16.09 11.48
C ALA A 320 -5.09 16.22 12.87
N GLU A 321 -6.16 15.46 13.12
CA GLU A 321 -6.74 15.37 14.44
C GLU A 321 -5.77 14.60 15.35
N HIS A 322 -5.40 15.20 16.48
CA HIS A 322 -4.55 14.55 17.48
C HIS A 322 -5.41 14.06 18.65
N HIS A 323 -5.48 12.75 18.84
CA HIS A 323 -6.13 12.16 20.01
C HIS A 323 -5.16 12.17 21.21
N VAL A 324 -5.56 12.86 22.27
CA VAL A 324 -4.78 13.05 23.50
C VAL A 324 -4.58 11.71 24.22
N GLY A 325 -3.34 11.40 24.61
CA GLY A 325 -3.02 10.23 25.44
C GLY A 325 -1.80 9.42 25.00
N MET A 326 -1.29 9.64 23.78
CA MET A 326 0.01 9.13 23.36
C MET A 326 1.01 10.29 23.38
N LEU A 327 2.16 10.10 24.03
CA LEU A 327 3.24 11.08 24.02
C LEU A 327 3.61 11.38 22.56
N PRO A 328 3.83 12.65 22.19
CA PRO A 328 4.26 13.02 20.84
C PRO A 328 5.63 12.40 20.57
N GLY A 329 5.63 11.23 19.92
CA GLY A 329 6.78 10.76 19.16
C GLY A 329 6.91 11.64 17.91
N PRO A 330 8.14 11.91 17.44
CA PRO A 330 8.42 12.98 16.47
C PRO A 330 7.76 12.85 15.08
N VAL A 331 7.00 11.77 14.78
CA VAL A 331 6.50 11.49 13.42
C VAL A 331 5.08 10.89 13.36
N THR A 332 4.41 10.65 14.50
CA THR A 332 3.08 10.03 14.49
C THR A 332 2.00 11.06 14.84
N VAL A 333 1.23 11.42 13.82
CA VAL A 333 -0.09 12.04 14.00
C VAL A 333 -0.91 11.21 15.01
N GLY A 334 -1.67 11.88 15.89
CA GLY A 334 -2.49 11.17 16.87
C GLY A 334 -3.53 10.29 16.16
N SER A 335 -3.45 8.98 16.36
CA SER A 335 -4.41 8.04 15.78
C SER A 335 -5.59 7.83 16.71
N TYR A 336 -6.80 7.73 16.16
CA TYR A 336 -7.90 7.07 16.85
C TYR A 336 -7.44 5.68 17.29
N PRO A 337 -7.71 5.23 18.52
CA PRO A 337 -7.45 3.85 18.89
C PRO A 337 -8.41 2.91 18.14
N PRO A 338 -7.98 1.69 17.77
CA PRO A 338 -8.90 0.70 17.24
C PRO A 338 -9.93 0.33 18.31
N ALA A 339 -11.19 0.15 17.90
CA ALA A 339 -12.23 -0.39 18.79
C ALA A 339 -11.95 -1.85 19.16
N LYS A 340 -11.25 -2.58 18.28
CA LYS A 340 -10.84 -3.96 18.47
C LYS A 340 -9.55 -4.25 17.70
N ALA A 341 -8.67 -5.06 18.31
CA ALA A 341 -7.56 -5.70 17.62
C ALA A 341 -7.74 -7.23 17.71
N ILE A 342 -7.53 -7.93 16.61
CA ILE A 342 -7.68 -9.38 16.50
C ILE A 342 -6.37 -9.95 15.95
N ALA A 343 -5.68 -10.77 16.73
CA ALA A 343 -4.57 -11.55 16.20
C ALA A 343 -5.12 -12.61 15.23
N LEU A 344 -4.65 -12.62 13.99
CA LEU A 344 -5.02 -13.65 13.04
C LEU A 344 -4.43 -14.99 13.49
N ASN A 345 -5.24 -16.04 13.50
CA ASN A 345 -4.79 -17.39 13.84
C ASN A 345 -5.11 -18.36 12.69
N LEU A 346 -4.10 -18.64 11.87
CA LEU A 346 -4.15 -19.54 10.74
C LEU A 346 -3.99 -21.02 11.13
N ALA A 347 -3.59 -21.34 12.35
CA ALA A 347 -3.35 -22.72 12.77
C ALA A 347 -4.63 -23.57 12.70
N GLY A 348 -5.80 -22.94 12.92
CA GLY A 348 -7.09 -23.62 12.85
C GLY A 348 -7.76 -23.62 11.46
N THR A 349 -7.42 -22.66 10.60
CA THR A 349 -8.15 -22.43 9.33
C THR A 349 -7.31 -22.68 8.09
N ALA A 350 -5.99 -22.55 8.20
CA ALA A 350 -5.04 -22.63 7.09
C ALA A 350 -3.68 -23.22 7.53
N PRO A 351 -3.62 -24.45 8.08
CA PRO A 351 -2.41 -24.96 8.74
C PRO A 351 -1.18 -25.01 7.82
N LYS A 352 -1.38 -25.30 6.53
CA LYS A 352 -0.34 -25.30 5.49
C LYS A 352 0.35 -23.93 5.34
N TRP A 353 -0.35 -22.85 5.66
CA TRP A 353 0.08 -21.47 5.49
C TRP A 353 0.49 -20.82 6.82
N ASN A 354 0.42 -21.56 7.93
CA ASN A 354 0.75 -21.08 9.27
C ASN A 354 2.21 -20.61 9.40
N SER A 355 3.12 -21.18 8.59
CA SER A 355 4.54 -20.82 8.54
C SER A 355 4.88 -19.83 7.42
N TYR A 356 3.89 -19.35 6.66
CA TYR A 356 4.14 -18.49 5.50
C TYR A 356 4.52 -17.06 5.91
N PHE A 357 3.97 -16.58 7.03
CA PHE A 357 4.43 -15.40 7.71
C PHE A 357 4.93 -15.77 9.10
N ASN A 358 6.06 -15.20 9.54
CA ASN A 358 6.52 -15.32 10.93
C ASN A 358 5.58 -14.59 11.90
N ASP A 359 4.82 -13.62 11.38
CA ASP A 359 3.76 -12.88 12.05
C ASP A 359 2.50 -12.98 11.19
N GLN A 360 1.42 -13.59 11.70
CA GLN A 360 0.17 -13.75 10.96
C GLN A 360 -0.61 -12.43 10.84
N GLY A 361 -0.17 -11.41 11.57
CA GLY A 361 -0.70 -10.08 11.55
C GLY A 361 -1.87 -9.87 12.53
N ILE A 362 -2.25 -8.61 12.64
CA ILE A 362 -3.30 -8.12 13.51
C ILE A 362 -4.33 -7.37 12.65
N ILE A 363 -5.60 -7.69 12.86
CA ILE A 363 -6.71 -6.96 12.26
C ILE A 363 -7.16 -5.88 13.24
N HIS A 364 -7.02 -4.62 12.84
CA HIS A 364 -7.46 -3.45 13.58
C HIS A 364 -8.81 -2.98 13.04
N ILE A 365 -9.85 -3.03 13.87
CA ILE A 365 -11.20 -2.56 13.52
C ILE A 365 -11.43 -1.22 14.24
N PHE A 366 -11.62 -0.16 13.48
CA PHE A 366 -11.87 1.18 14.03
C PHE A 366 -13.38 1.45 14.18
N GLN A 367 -13.71 2.52 14.92
CA GLN A 367 -15.08 3.02 14.93
C GLN A 367 -15.45 3.61 13.57
N ALA A 368 -16.74 3.58 13.23
CA ALA A 368 -17.21 4.21 12.00
C ALA A 368 -17.16 5.75 12.14
N LEU A 369 -16.52 6.42 11.18
CA LEU A 369 -16.42 7.87 11.13
C LEU A 369 -17.36 8.43 10.06
N LYS A 370 -17.97 9.59 10.33
CA LYS A 370 -18.85 10.27 9.39
C LYS A 370 -18.07 10.74 8.16
N ILE A 371 -18.59 10.43 6.98
CA ILE A 371 -18.05 10.92 5.71
C ILE A 371 -18.53 12.37 5.51
N PRO A 372 -17.64 13.34 5.30
CA PRO A 372 -18.04 14.72 5.01
C PRO A 372 -18.76 14.82 3.65
N LYS A 373 -19.58 15.84 3.44
CA LYS A 373 -20.16 16.10 2.10
C LYS A 373 -19.03 16.42 1.11
N ALA A 374 -19.11 15.91 -0.12
CA ALA A 374 -18.09 16.16 -1.14
C ALA A 374 -17.91 17.67 -1.40
N GLU A 375 -16.66 18.12 -1.40
CA GLU A 375 -16.26 19.50 -1.67
C GLU A 375 -15.59 19.57 -3.05
N ALA A 376 -16.18 20.35 -3.95
CA ALA A 376 -15.59 20.63 -5.25
C ALA A 376 -14.47 21.67 -5.11
N HIS A 377 -13.37 21.48 -5.85
CA HIS A 377 -12.34 22.49 -6.01
C HIS A 377 -12.90 23.68 -6.79
N LYS A 378 -12.83 24.86 -6.16
CA LYS A 378 -13.34 26.11 -6.71
C LYS A 378 -12.40 26.71 -7.74
#